data_AF-A0A8T7DL98-F1
#
_entry.id   AF-A0A8T7DL98-F1
#
_cell.length_a   1.000
_cell.length_b   1.000
_cell.length_c   1.000
_cell.angle_alpha   90.00
_cell.angle_beta   90.00
_cell.angle_gamma   90.00
#
_symmetry.space_group_name_H-M   'P 1'
#
loop_
_entity.id
_entity.type
_entity.pdbx_description
1 polymer ?
#
loop_
_entity_poly.entity_id
_entity_poly.type
_entity_poly.pdbx_seq_one_letter_code
_entity_poly.pdbx_strand_id
1 'polypeptide(L)'
;MTFKRFLLLSMLTMMGCCFIACTAELPANEDLLDSIKKRKQLIVLTTNQPTTYYIDREDKPAGPEFDMTQSFARALGVEVRYVEFDSTEAVITALRNGEGDIAAAGLTVTAARRQEFDFGAAYMDVKELLVCRRDTAPAEHFCRCKIPCQVEKHVR
;
A
#
# COMPACT_ATOMS: atom_id res chain seq x y z
N MET A 1 61.87 -40.08 -9.12
CA MET A 1 60.63 -40.17 -9.94
C MET A 1 59.37 -40.31 -9.07
N THR A 2 59.23 -39.52 -8.00
CA THR A 2 58.10 -39.58 -7.04
C THR A 2 57.33 -38.27 -6.92
N PHE A 3 57.91 -37.15 -7.36
CA PHE A 3 57.33 -35.80 -7.26
C PHE A 3 56.15 -35.56 -8.23
N LYS A 4 56.21 -36.12 -9.47
CA LYS A 4 55.10 -36.06 -10.43
C LYS A 4 53.84 -36.80 -9.96
N ARG A 5 53.98 -37.86 -9.16
CA ARG A 5 52.86 -38.63 -8.60
C ARG A 5 52.12 -37.86 -7.48
N PHE A 6 52.82 -37.00 -6.75
CA PHE A 6 52.22 -36.12 -5.74
C PHE A 6 51.46 -34.94 -6.38
N LEU A 7 51.97 -34.39 -7.49
CA LEU A 7 51.32 -33.31 -8.24
C LEU A 7 50.05 -33.76 -8.98
N LEU A 8 49.97 -35.03 -9.39
CA LEU A 8 48.78 -35.61 -10.00
C LEU A 8 47.68 -35.98 -8.98
N LEU A 9 48.05 -36.23 -7.72
CA LEU A 9 47.07 -36.56 -6.66
C LEU A 9 46.36 -35.33 -6.09
N SER A 10 46.98 -34.15 -6.09
CA SER A 10 46.36 -32.90 -5.62
C SER A 10 45.38 -32.28 -6.63
N MET A 11 45.52 -32.63 -7.92
CA MET A 11 44.63 -32.14 -8.98
C MET A 11 43.31 -32.91 -9.02
N LEU A 12 43.27 -34.13 -8.46
CA LEU A 12 42.07 -34.98 -8.44
C LEU A 12 41.14 -34.70 -7.24
N THR A 13 41.66 -34.11 -6.16
CA THR A 13 40.86 -33.72 -4.99
C THR A 13 40.19 -32.35 -5.14
N MET A 14 40.66 -31.51 -6.08
CA MET A 14 40.08 -30.18 -6.35
C MET A 14 38.86 -30.20 -7.30
N MET A 15 38.55 -31.36 -7.90
CA MET A 15 37.35 -31.56 -8.73
C MET A 15 36.19 -32.23 -7.96
N GLY A 16 36.41 -32.62 -6.69
CA GLY A 16 35.43 -33.31 -5.85
C GLY A 16 34.66 -32.43 -4.87
N CYS A 17 35.08 -31.17 -4.68
CA CYS A 17 34.44 -30.23 -3.74
C CYS A 17 33.41 -29.30 -4.40
N CYS A 18 32.98 -29.59 -5.63
CA CYS A 18 32.02 -28.78 -6.39
C CYS A 18 30.63 -29.42 -6.52
N PHE A 19 30.41 -30.59 -5.90
CA PHE A 19 29.13 -31.32 -5.95
C PHE A 19 28.34 -31.30 -4.62
N ILE A 20 28.77 -30.53 -3.61
CA ILE A 20 27.85 -30.15 -2.53
C ILE A 20 26.99 -29.03 -3.09
N ALA A 21 25.83 -29.49 -3.58
CA ALA A 21 24.77 -28.73 -4.17
C ALA A 21 24.51 -27.42 -3.41
N CYS A 22 24.61 -26.36 -4.18
CA CYS A 22 23.81 -25.16 -4.07
C CYS A 22 22.36 -25.51 -3.70
N THR A 23 22.04 -25.50 -2.41
CA THR A 23 20.68 -25.26 -1.90
C THR A 23 20.77 -24.32 -0.70
N ALA A 24 21.45 -23.18 -0.90
CA ALA A 24 20.99 -22.00 -0.21
C ALA A 24 19.79 -21.52 -1.05
N GLU A 25 18.61 -22.02 -0.71
CA GLU A 25 17.38 -21.31 -1.05
C GLU A 25 17.60 -19.88 -0.54
N LEU A 26 17.81 -18.95 -1.47
CA LEU A 26 17.65 -17.53 -1.17
C LEU A 26 16.34 -17.43 -0.39
N PRO A 27 16.31 -16.79 0.78
CA PRO A 27 15.11 -16.76 1.60
C PRO A 27 14.00 -16.30 0.68
N ALA A 28 13.06 -17.21 0.40
CA ALA A 28 11.88 -16.90 -0.36
C ALA A 28 11.32 -15.66 0.34
N ASN A 29 11.31 -14.54 -0.39
CA ASN A 29 10.68 -13.32 0.08
C ASN A 29 9.30 -13.76 0.56
N GLU A 30 9.10 -13.77 1.88
CA GLU A 30 7.93 -14.43 2.46
C GLU A 30 6.73 -13.75 1.83
N ASP A 31 5.86 -14.52 1.16
CA ASP A 31 4.70 -13.94 0.48
C ASP A 31 3.95 -13.08 1.50
N LEU A 32 3.73 -11.80 1.18
CA LEU A 32 3.07 -10.85 2.07
C LEU A 32 1.73 -11.43 2.54
N LEU A 33 1.01 -12.15 1.67
CA LEU A 33 -0.24 -12.80 2.03
C LEU A 33 -0.03 -13.90 3.09
N ASP A 34 1.04 -14.68 2.97
CA ASP A 34 1.36 -15.72 3.94
C ASP A 34 1.74 -15.12 5.30
N SER A 35 2.51 -14.02 5.31
CA SER A 35 2.87 -13.35 6.56
C SER A 35 1.63 -12.76 7.26
N ILE A 36 0.70 -12.15 6.51
CA ILE A 36 -0.60 -11.67 7.01
C ILE A 36 -1.44 -12.80 7.61
N LYS A 37 -1.53 -13.94 6.90
CA LYS A 37 -2.29 -15.11 7.38
C LYS A 37 -1.65 -15.75 8.60
N LYS A 38 -0.33 -15.90 8.62
CA LYS A 38 0.42 -16.47 9.76
C LYS A 38 0.23 -15.64 11.03
N ARG A 39 0.32 -14.32 10.93
CA ARG A 39 0.11 -13.42 12.07
C ARG A 39 -1.37 -13.14 12.38
N LYS A 40 -2.29 -13.61 11.53
CA LYS A 40 -3.75 -13.44 11.64
C LYS A 40 -4.21 -11.99 11.74
N GLN A 41 -3.46 -11.07 11.15
CA GLN A 41 -3.76 -9.64 11.25
C GLN A 41 -3.39 -8.91 9.96
N LEU A 42 -4.32 -8.12 9.44
CA LEU A 42 -4.14 -7.15 8.37
C LEU A 42 -3.90 -5.76 8.99
N ILE A 43 -2.76 -5.14 8.73
CA ILE A 43 -2.45 -3.79 9.20
C ILE A 43 -2.89 -2.79 8.12
N VAL A 44 -3.87 -1.97 8.46
CA VAL A 44 -4.45 -0.96 7.57
C VAL A 44 -4.01 0.42 8.03
N LEU A 45 -3.30 1.14 7.17
CA LEU A 45 -2.90 2.52 7.40
C LEU A 45 -4.02 3.44 6.92
N THR A 46 -4.49 4.34 7.79
CA THR A 46 -5.67 5.18 7.52
C THR A 46 -5.52 6.59 8.10
N THR A 47 -6.45 7.46 7.75
CA THR A 47 -6.71 8.76 8.39
C THR A 47 -8.09 8.73 9.07
N ASN A 48 -8.27 9.49 10.15
CA ASN A 48 -9.59 9.69 10.76
C ASN A 48 -10.33 10.81 10.02
N GLN A 49 -11.12 10.43 9.01
CA GLN A 49 -11.87 11.34 8.15
C GLN A 49 -13.29 10.81 7.88
N PRO A 50 -14.34 11.66 7.93
CA PRO A 50 -15.73 11.22 7.80
C PRO A 50 -16.07 10.44 6.53
N THR A 51 -15.26 10.58 5.48
CA THR A 51 -15.48 9.95 4.16
C THR A 51 -14.76 8.61 4.00
N THR A 52 -13.91 8.19 4.95
CA THR A 52 -13.07 6.99 4.85
C THR A 52 -13.26 6.09 6.07
N TYR A 53 -12.42 6.24 7.08
CA TYR A 53 -12.49 5.65 8.41
C TYR A 53 -12.66 6.80 9.40
N TYR A 54 -13.57 6.67 10.35
CA TYR A 54 -13.72 7.65 11.43
C TYR A 54 -14.16 6.99 12.73
N ILE A 55 -13.96 7.70 13.83
CA ILE A 55 -14.50 7.33 15.14
C ILE A 55 -15.85 8.02 15.32
N ASP A 56 -16.90 7.23 15.56
CA ASP A 56 -18.27 7.72 15.72
C ASP A 56 -18.53 8.35 17.10
N ARG A 57 -19.79 8.72 17.37
CA ARG A 57 -20.19 9.34 18.63
C ARG A 57 -20.15 8.40 19.84
N GLU A 58 -20.06 7.10 19.60
CA GLU A 58 -19.96 6.06 20.63
C GLU A 58 -18.52 5.58 20.81
N ASP A 59 -17.53 6.35 20.29
CA ASP A 59 -16.11 6.01 20.26
C ASP A 59 -15.81 4.70 19.52
N LYS A 60 -16.61 4.35 18.50
CA LYS A 60 -16.43 3.15 17.67
C LYS A 60 -15.91 3.49 16.27
N PRO A 61 -14.97 2.68 15.73
CA PRO A 61 -14.59 2.77 14.33
C PRO A 61 -15.77 2.51 13.39
N ALA A 62 -15.89 3.36 12.37
CA ALA A 62 -16.92 3.30 11.35
C ALA A 62 -16.42 3.91 10.02
N GLY A 63 -17.24 3.81 8.98
CA GLY A 63 -17.03 4.48 7.70
C GLY A 63 -16.86 3.52 6.52
N PRO A 64 -16.95 4.04 5.28
CA PRO A 64 -16.92 3.20 4.09
C PRO A 64 -15.66 2.32 3.97
N GLU A 65 -14.49 2.88 4.27
CA GLU A 65 -13.22 2.16 4.16
C GLU A 65 -12.98 1.23 5.37
N PHE A 66 -13.56 1.55 6.52
CA PHE A 66 -13.66 0.60 7.64
C PHE A 66 -14.46 -0.64 7.22
N ASP A 67 -15.69 -0.47 6.72
CA ASP A 67 -16.54 -1.60 6.33
C ASP A 67 -15.93 -2.46 5.23
N MET A 68 -15.27 -1.82 4.26
CA MET A 68 -14.57 -2.49 3.16
C MET A 68 -13.38 -3.31 3.65
N THR A 69 -12.51 -2.73 4.47
CA THR A 69 -11.32 -3.44 4.96
C THR A 69 -11.66 -4.52 5.98
N GLN A 70 -12.69 -4.31 6.82
CA GLN A 70 -13.26 -5.37 7.65
C GLN A 70 -13.77 -6.55 6.81
N SER A 71 -14.47 -6.27 5.71
CA SER A 71 -14.98 -7.31 4.80
C SER A 71 -13.85 -8.06 4.10
N PHE A 72 -12.82 -7.34 3.67
CA PHE A 72 -11.63 -7.93 3.05
C PHE A 72 -10.89 -8.85 4.03
N ALA A 73 -10.65 -8.40 5.27
CA ALA A 73 -9.98 -9.21 6.29
C ALA A 73 -10.79 -10.46 6.67
N ARG A 74 -12.14 -10.36 6.74
CA ARG A 74 -13.00 -11.54 6.91
C ARG A 74 -12.84 -12.56 5.78
N ALA A 75 -12.73 -12.11 4.54
CA ALA A 75 -12.49 -13.01 3.40
C ALA A 75 -11.12 -13.69 3.47
N LEU A 76 -10.14 -13.04 4.09
CA LEU A 76 -8.80 -13.60 4.35
C LEU A 76 -8.75 -14.48 5.62
N GLY A 77 -9.76 -14.41 6.48
CA GLY A 77 -9.79 -15.11 7.77
C GLY A 77 -8.86 -14.50 8.83
N VAL A 78 -8.64 -13.18 8.77
CA VAL A 78 -7.76 -12.43 9.69
C VAL A 78 -8.49 -11.26 10.36
N GLU A 79 -7.93 -10.71 11.42
CA GLU A 79 -8.41 -9.49 12.07
C GLU A 79 -7.78 -8.23 11.45
N VAL A 80 -8.37 -7.05 11.66
CA VAL A 80 -7.80 -5.77 11.21
C VAL A 80 -7.18 -5.03 12.38
N ARG A 81 -5.98 -4.49 12.16
CA ARG A 81 -5.37 -3.47 13.02
C ARG A 81 -5.25 -2.17 12.25
N TYR A 82 -5.97 -1.15 12.68
CA TYR A 82 -5.84 0.19 12.12
C TYR A 82 -4.65 0.93 12.73
N VAL A 83 -3.94 1.67 11.89
CA VAL A 83 -2.91 2.63 12.30
C VAL A 83 -3.29 3.97 11.69
N GLU A 84 -3.60 4.92 12.57
CA GLU A 84 -4.10 6.24 12.18
C GLU A 84 -2.93 7.23 12.01
N PHE A 85 -3.01 8.05 10.96
CA PHE A 85 -2.09 9.15 10.70
C PHE A 85 -2.86 10.46 10.50
N ASP A 86 -2.16 11.58 10.69
CA ASP A 86 -2.74 12.92 10.61
C ASP A 86 -3.02 13.39 9.17
N SER A 87 -2.43 12.73 8.17
CA SER A 87 -2.59 13.12 6.77
C SER A 87 -2.43 11.96 5.80
N THR A 88 -3.02 12.11 4.62
CA THR A 88 -2.89 11.17 3.51
C THR A 88 -1.44 11.00 3.05
N GLU A 89 -0.63 12.07 3.09
CA GLU A 89 0.79 11.99 2.75
C GLU A 89 1.62 11.22 3.78
N ALA A 90 1.25 11.33 5.07
CA ALA A 90 1.84 10.50 6.12
C ALA A 90 1.49 9.01 5.93
N VAL A 91 0.24 8.69 5.57
CA VAL A 91 -0.16 7.31 5.21
C VAL A 91 0.68 6.76 4.07
N ILE A 92 0.86 7.53 2.99
CA ILE A 92 1.65 7.11 1.82
C ILE A 92 3.12 6.88 2.22
N THR A 93 3.67 7.76 3.06
CA THR A 93 5.05 7.63 3.55
C THR A 93 5.21 6.38 4.43
N ALA A 94 4.27 6.14 5.34
CA ALA A 94 4.27 4.97 6.21
C ALA A 94 4.12 3.66 5.42
N LEU A 95 3.29 3.65 4.37
CA LEU A 95 3.17 2.49 3.48
C LEU A 95 4.50 2.22 2.76
N ARG A 96 5.17 3.27 2.26
CA ARG A 96 6.48 3.16 1.63
C ARG A 96 7.54 2.59 2.58
N ASN A 97 7.42 2.89 3.87
CA ASN A 97 8.32 2.39 4.91
C ASN A 97 7.98 0.96 5.39
N GLY A 98 6.90 0.36 4.90
CA GLY A 98 6.45 -0.97 5.31
C GLY A 98 5.79 -1.02 6.70
N GLU A 99 5.25 0.11 7.18
CA GLU A 99 4.61 0.20 8.51
C GLU A 99 3.23 -0.50 8.56
N GLY A 100 2.68 -0.88 7.41
CA GLY A 100 1.45 -1.68 7.27
C GLY A 100 1.36 -2.39 5.93
N ASP A 101 0.29 -3.15 5.73
CA ASP A 101 0.14 -3.99 4.52
C ASP A 101 -0.58 -3.26 3.40
N ILE A 102 -1.61 -2.48 3.77
CA ILE A 102 -2.41 -1.69 2.85
C ILE A 102 -2.69 -0.31 3.41
N ALA A 103 -2.91 0.65 2.52
CA ALA A 103 -3.42 1.96 2.87
C ALA A 103 -4.87 2.11 2.39
N ALA A 104 -5.74 2.55 3.29
CA ALA A 104 -7.11 2.93 3.02
C ALA A 104 -7.34 4.32 3.64
N ALA A 105 -7.15 5.36 2.83
CA ALA A 105 -7.27 6.75 3.27
C ALA A 105 -7.80 7.66 2.14
N GLY A 106 -8.78 7.18 1.36
CA GLY A 106 -9.36 7.96 0.25
C GLY A 106 -8.35 8.29 -0.85
N LEU A 107 -7.48 7.33 -1.19
CA LEU A 107 -6.33 7.56 -2.06
C LEU A 107 -6.74 7.65 -3.54
N THR A 108 -6.64 8.84 -4.12
CA THR A 108 -6.76 9.02 -5.58
C THR A 108 -5.63 8.30 -6.31
N VAL A 109 -6.01 7.49 -7.29
CA VAL A 109 -5.07 6.78 -8.16
C VAL A 109 -4.47 7.75 -9.17
N THR A 110 -3.16 8.00 -9.08
CA THR A 110 -2.44 8.89 -10.01
C THR A 110 -1.32 8.12 -10.73
N ALA A 111 -0.86 8.65 -11.87
CA ALA A 111 0.24 8.04 -12.63
C ALA A 111 1.52 7.94 -11.79
N ALA A 112 1.84 8.98 -11.01
CA ALA A 112 3.00 8.97 -10.11
C ALA A 112 2.88 7.87 -9.04
N ARG A 113 1.72 7.76 -8.38
CA ARG A 113 1.53 6.74 -7.32
C ARG A 113 1.54 5.32 -7.89
N ARG A 114 1.03 5.09 -9.11
CA ARG A 114 1.10 3.77 -9.78
C ARG A 114 2.52 3.31 -10.11
N GLN A 115 3.49 4.22 -10.14
CA GLN A 115 4.91 3.83 -10.32
C GLN A 115 5.53 3.29 -9.04
N GLU A 116 4.95 3.60 -7.88
CA GLU A 116 5.49 3.23 -6.56
C GLU A 116 4.66 2.17 -5.84
N PHE A 117 3.36 2.08 -6.13
CA PHE A 117 2.43 1.24 -5.39
C PHE A 117 1.48 0.47 -6.30
N ASP A 118 1.15 -0.74 -5.87
CA ASP A 118 0.06 -1.52 -6.44
C ASP A 118 -1.28 -1.06 -5.86
N PHE A 119 -2.23 -0.78 -6.74
CA PHE A 119 -3.59 -0.41 -6.37
C PHE A 119 -4.54 -1.59 -6.53
N GLY A 120 -5.46 -1.72 -5.57
CA GLY A 120 -6.63 -2.57 -5.74
C GLY A 120 -7.59 -2.05 -6.82
N ALA A 121 -8.72 -2.73 -6.97
CA ALA A 121 -9.78 -2.25 -7.85
C ALA A 121 -10.29 -0.88 -7.38
N ALA A 122 -10.44 0.05 -8.33
CA ALA A 122 -11.04 1.35 -8.03
C ALA A 122 -12.50 1.14 -7.60
N TYR A 123 -12.90 1.76 -6.49
CA TYR A 123 -14.25 1.64 -5.91
C TYR A 123 -15.05 2.94 -5.95
N MET A 124 -14.43 4.06 -6.34
CA MET A 124 -15.10 5.37 -6.42
C MET A 124 -14.43 6.26 -7.48
N ASP A 125 -15.26 6.90 -8.31
CA ASP A 125 -14.84 8.02 -9.14
C ASP A 125 -15.22 9.34 -8.45
N VAL A 126 -14.26 10.24 -8.30
CA VAL A 126 -14.45 11.54 -7.67
C VAL A 126 -14.26 12.67 -8.68
N LYS A 127 -15.05 13.74 -8.53
CA LYS A 127 -14.87 14.99 -9.28
C LYS A 127 -14.40 16.07 -8.33
N GLU A 128 -13.27 16.68 -8.63
CA GLU A 128 -12.79 17.84 -7.90
C GLU A 128 -13.62 19.07 -8.29
N LEU A 129 -14.23 19.72 -7.28
CA LEU A 129 -15.07 20.90 -7.47
C LEU A 129 -14.48 22.08 -6.71
N LEU A 130 -14.42 23.23 -7.37
CA LEU A 130 -14.04 24.49 -6.73
C LEU A 130 -15.25 25.05 -5.96
N VAL A 131 -15.15 25.10 -4.64
CA VAL A 131 -16.18 25.72 -3.79
C VAL A 131 -15.80 27.17 -3.51
N CYS A 132 -16.64 28.12 -3.95
CA CYS A 132 -16.45 29.55 -3.72
C CYS A 132 -17.54 30.12 -2.80
N ARG A 133 -17.20 31.16 -2.05
CA ARG A 133 -18.21 31.97 -1.35
C ARG A 133 -19.15 32.59 -2.38
N ARG A 134 -20.47 32.55 -2.12
CA ARG A 134 -21.51 33.05 -3.03
C ARG A 134 -21.24 34.46 -3.56
N ASP A 135 -20.72 35.34 -2.72
CA ASP A 135 -20.54 36.77 -3.02
C ASP A 135 -19.11 37.12 -3.45
N THR A 136 -18.26 36.12 -3.70
CA THR A 136 -16.92 36.32 -4.25
C THR A 136 -16.89 35.73 -5.65
N ALA A 137 -16.59 36.56 -6.66
CA ALA A 137 -16.33 36.05 -7.99
C ALA A 137 -15.19 35.01 -7.91
N PRO A 138 -15.35 33.81 -8.51
CA PRO A 138 -14.27 32.84 -8.56
C PRO A 138 -13.04 33.52 -9.17
N ALA A 139 -11.86 33.34 -8.54
CA ALA A 139 -10.63 33.90 -9.07
C ALA A 139 -10.45 33.39 -10.52
N GLU A 140 -10.45 34.30 -11.49
CA GLU A 140 -10.44 33.97 -12.93
C GLU A 140 -9.29 33.03 -13.33
N HIS A 141 -8.21 33.01 -12.54
CA HIS A 141 -7.06 32.15 -12.75
C HIS A 141 -7.36 30.66 -12.61
N PHE A 142 -8.31 30.26 -11.76
CA PHE A 142 -8.69 28.85 -11.58
C PHE A 142 -9.54 28.33 -12.74
N CYS A 143 -10.40 29.18 -13.34
CA CYS A 143 -11.14 28.85 -14.56
C CYS A 143 -10.22 28.70 -15.79
N ARG A 144 -8.94 29.10 -15.69
CA ARG A 144 -7.95 29.03 -16.76
C ARG A 144 -7.18 27.71 -16.79
N CYS A 145 -7.24 26.93 -15.70
CA CYS A 145 -6.89 25.51 -15.78
C CYS A 145 -7.95 24.81 -16.62
N LYS A 146 -7.55 23.94 -17.55
CA LYS A 146 -8.41 23.11 -18.41
C LYS A 146 -9.28 22.10 -17.63
N ILE A 147 -9.62 22.38 -16.38
CA ILE A 147 -10.57 21.63 -15.58
C ILE A 147 -11.95 22.15 -16.00
N PRO A 148 -12.84 21.28 -16.53
CA PRO A 148 -14.19 21.71 -16.90
C PRO A 148 -14.91 22.23 -15.66
N CYS A 149 -15.03 23.55 -15.54
CA CYS A 149 -15.70 24.21 -14.44
C CYS A 149 -17.22 24.01 -14.60
N GLN A 150 -17.74 22.91 -14.06
CA GLN A 150 -19.18 22.72 -13.93
C GLN A 150 -19.63 23.53 -12.71
N VAL A 151 -20.10 24.76 -12.96
CA VAL A 151 -20.72 25.58 -11.91
C VAL A 151 -22.09 24.99 -11.60
N GLU A 152 -22.14 23.95 -10.79
CA GLU A 152 -23.39 23.43 -10.24
C GLU A 152 -23.83 24.29 -9.05
N LYS A 153 -24.85 25.14 -9.28
CA LYS A 153 -25.54 25.82 -8.18
C LYS A 153 -26.43 24.82 -7.45
N HIS A 154 -25.86 24.07 -6.50
CA HIS A 154 -26.66 23.31 -5.55
C HIS A 154 -27.29 24.28 -4.52
N VAL A 155 -28.53 24.66 -4.80
CA VAL A 155 -29.41 25.42 -3.90
C VAL A 155 -30.00 24.43 -2.91
N ARG A 156 -29.78 24.65 -1.61
CA ARG A 156 -30.68 24.14 -0.57
C ARG A 156 -31.85 25.09 -0.42
#